data_AF-A0A120G9Z9-F1
#
_entry.id   AF-A0A120G9Z9-F1
#
_cell.length_a   1.000
_cell.length_b   1.000
_cell.length_c   1.000
_cell.angle_alpha   90.00
_cell.angle_beta   90.00
_cell.angle_gamma   90.00
#
_symmetry.space_group_name_H-M   'P 1'
#
loop_
_entity.id
_entity.type
_entity.pdbx_description
1 polymer ?
#
loop_
_entity_poly.entity_id
_entity_poly.type
_entity_poly.pdbx_seq_one_letter_code
_entity_poly.pdbx_strand_id
1 'polypeptide(L)'
;MNDQLHEKDYHSYSTRAASGEDTHQRDWRKAMSDHVAYALLVYTGLQIFVTIKALAQGVSSILPYVALVVLVAGIIPACRWFERRWAGLSDEEASDMAYASAFRRDIFGLWVLAIGLPFALTGLFKMMFAG
;
A
#
# COMPACT_ATOMS: atom_id res chain seq x y z
N MET A 1 -43.43 23.87 21.39
CA MET A 1 -42.95 24.59 20.18
C MET A 1 -41.44 24.50 19.98
N ASN A 2 -40.65 23.95 20.93
CA ASN A 2 -39.18 23.92 20.84
C ASN A 2 -38.61 22.54 20.43
N ASP A 3 -39.36 21.44 20.60
CA ASP A 3 -38.91 20.09 20.23
C ASP A 3 -38.90 19.83 18.71
N GLN A 4 -39.79 20.49 17.96
CA GLN A 4 -39.91 20.34 16.50
C GLN A 4 -38.72 20.97 15.72
N LEU A 5 -37.96 21.87 16.35
CA LEU A 5 -36.79 22.49 15.74
C LEU A 5 -35.57 21.55 15.82
N HIS A 6 -35.38 20.84 16.93
CA HIS A 6 -34.27 19.91 17.11
C HIS A 6 -34.36 18.68 16.18
N GLU A 7 -35.56 18.13 15.95
CA GLU A 7 -35.74 16.95 15.09
C GLU A 7 -35.44 17.24 13.61
N LYS A 8 -35.78 18.45 13.13
CA LYS A 8 -35.46 18.91 11.78
C LYS A 8 -33.96 19.03 11.56
N ASP A 9 -33.23 19.51 12.58
CA ASP A 9 -31.77 19.62 12.52
C ASP A 9 -31.11 18.24 12.56
N TYR A 10 -31.57 17.32 13.43
CA TYR A 10 -31.08 15.92 13.46
C TYR A 10 -31.28 15.20 12.12
N HIS A 11 -32.44 15.37 11.47
CA HIS A 11 -32.65 14.82 10.14
C HIS A 11 -31.73 15.47 9.09
N SER A 12 -31.44 16.76 9.20
CA SER A 12 -30.53 17.43 8.26
C SER A 12 -29.06 17.02 8.41
N TYR A 13 -28.59 16.74 9.63
CA TYR A 13 -27.26 16.16 9.87
C TYR A 13 -27.21 14.68 9.48
N SER A 14 -28.27 13.91 9.74
CA SER A 14 -28.38 12.51 9.34
C SER A 14 -28.43 12.34 7.81
N THR A 15 -29.13 13.24 7.11
CA THR A 15 -29.17 13.26 5.65
C THR A 15 -27.84 13.72 5.03
N ARG A 16 -27.09 14.66 5.65
CA ARG A 16 -25.73 15.01 5.19
C ARG A 16 -24.68 13.95 5.52
N ALA A 17 -24.87 13.19 6.59
CA ALA A 17 -24.00 12.06 6.94
C ALA A 17 -24.30 10.80 6.09
N ALA A 18 -25.52 10.67 5.56
CA ALA A 18 -25.92 9.61 4.63
C ALA A 18 -25.77 9.98 3.15
N SER A 19 -25.70 11.27 2.81
CA SER A 19 -25.35 11.76 1.47
C SER A 19 -23.83 11.83 1.31
N GLY A 20 -23.16 10.70 1.52
CA GLY A 20 -21.86 10.44 0.92
C GLY A 20 -22.02 10.28 -0.60
N GLU A 21 -22.63 11.26 -1.27
CA GLU A 21 -22.37 11.53 -2.68
C GLU A 21 -20.97 12.13 -2.75
N ASP A 22 -19.98 11.31 -2.39
CA ASP A 22 -18.69 11.35 -3.04
C ASP A 22 -19.03 11.12 -4.51
N THR A 23 -19.27 12.19 -5.26
CA THR A 23 -19.06 12.14 -6.70
C THR A 23 -17.66 11.55 -6.83
N HIS A 24 -17.57 10.30 -7.26
CA HIS A 24 -16.32 9.57 -7.39
C HIS A 24 -15.54 10.19 -8.55
N GLN A 25 -15.10 11.45 -8.38
CA GLN A 25 -13.96 11.97 -9.08
C GLN A 25 -12.83 11.04 -8.67
N ARG A 26 -12.41 10.22 -9.63
CA ARG A 26 -11.22 9.40 -9.46
C ARG A 26 -10.10 10.35 -9.03
N ASP A 27 -9.54 10.09 -7.86
CA ASP A 27 -8.33 10.75 -7.41
C ASP A 27 -7.22 9.68 -7.42
N TRP A 28 -6.36 9.76 -8.44
CA TRP A 28 -5.23 8.84 -8.58
C TRP A 28 -4.28 8.88 -7.38
N ARG A 29 -4.19 10.01 -6.66
CA ARG A 29 -3.33 10.16 -5.48
C ARG A 29 -3.86 9.32 -4.33
N LYS A 30 -5.16 9.41 -4.06
CA LYS A 30 -5.83 8.63 -3.02
C LYS A 30 -5.75 7.13 -3.32
N ALA A 31 -6.06 6.74 -4.56
CA ALA A 31 -5.96 5.36 -4.98
C ALA A 31 -4.52 4.81 -4.91
N MET A 32 -3.50 5.62 -5.22
CA MET A 32 -2.10 5.20 -5.07
C MET A 32 -1.74 4.93 -3.62
N SER A 33 -2.13 5.82 -2.71
CA SER A 33 -1.87 5.68 -1.28
C SER A 33 -2.50 4.42 -0.72
N ASP A 34 -3.74 4.12 -1.11
CA ASP A 34 -4.44 2.90 -0.71
C ASP A 34 -3.66 1.66 -1.17
N HIS A 35 -3.20 1.63 -2.43
CA HIS A 35 -2.38 0.54 -2.95
C HIS A 35 -1.04 0.38 -2.21
N VAL A 36 -0.36 1.48 -1.88
CA VAL A 36 0.86 1.46 -1.06
C VAL A 36 0.59 0.83 0.30
N ALA A 37 -0.49 1.25 0.97
CA ALA A 37 -0.89 0.70 2.26
C ALA A 37 -1.19 -0.80 2.17
N TYR A 38 -1.99 -1.23 1.19
CA TYR A 38 -2.28 -2.64 0.97
C TYR A 38 -1.02 -3.46 0.63
N ALA A 39 -0.12 -2.92 -0.18
CA ALA A 39 1.12 -3.60 -0.53
C ALA A 39 2.02 -3.79 0.70
N LEU A 40 2.10 -2.82 1.61
CA LEU A 40 2.83 -2.95 2.87
C LEU A 40 2.22 -4.02 3.78
N LEU A 41 0.88 -4.11 3.84
CA LEU A 41 0.18 -5.14 4.59
C LEU A 41 0.43 -6.53 4.01
N VAL A 42 0.32 -6.69 2.70
CA VAL A 42 0.59 -7.96 2.02
C VAL A 42 2.05 -8.36 2.17
N TYR A 43 2.97 -7.42 1.96
CA TYR A 43 4.39 -7.61 2.18
C TYR A 43 4.65 -8.14 3.60
N THR A 44 4.10 -7.48 4.61
CA THR A 44 4.29 -7.85 6.02
C THR A 44 3.71 -9.23 6.33
N GLY A 45 2.47 -9.50 5.89
CA GLY A 45 1.84 -10.80 6.07
C GLY A 45 2.66 -11.92 5.43
N LEU A 46 3.06 -11.74 4.18
CA LEU A 46 3.89 -12.69 3.46
C LEU A 46 5.26 -12.86 4.12
N GLN A 47 5.90 -11.78 4.53
CA GLN A 47 7.20 -11.80 5.20
C GLN A 47 7.13 -12.62 6.49
N ILE A 48 6.06 -12.47 7.29
CA ILE A 48 5.86 -13.27 8.51
C ILE A 48 5.77 -14.76 8.17
N PHE A 49 4.92 -15.15 7.22
CA PHE A 49 4.78 -16.57 6.84
C PHE A 49 6.09 -17.16 6.31
N VAL A 50 6.78 -16.44 5.43
CA VAL A 50 8.07 -16.84 4.87
C VAL A 50 9.12 -16.97 5.97
N THR A 51 9.19 -15.99 6.88
CA THR A 51 10.15 -15.98 7.98
C THR A 51 9.89 -17.12 8.96
N ILE A 52 8.62 -17.36 9.34
CA ILE A 52 8.25 -18.49 10.22
C ILE A 52 8.62 -19.83 9.57
N LYS A 53 8.33 -20.01 8.26
CA LYS A 53 8.73 -21.23 7.54
C LYS A 53 10.25 -21.40 7.49
N ALA A 54 11.00 -20.32 7.24
CA ALA A 54 12.45 -20.38 7.20
C ALA A 54 13.04 -20.76 8.57
N LEU A 55 12.54 -20.15 9.65
CA LEU A 55 12.93 -20.47 11.03
C LEU A 55 12.63 -21.93 11.39
N ALA A 56 11.47 -22.46 11.00
CA ALA A 56 11.13 -23.86 11.20
C ALA A 56 12.05 -24.84 10.44
N GLN A 57 12.72 -24.35 9.38
CA GLN A 57 13.68 -25.13 8.58
C GLN A 57 15.14 -24.96 9.05
N GLY A 58 15.40 -24.26 10.15
CA GLY A 58 16.74 -24.17 10.75
C GLY A 58 17.68 -23.17 10.08
N VAL A 59 17.15 -22.13 9.41
CA VAL A 59 18.00 -21.04 8.88
C VAL A 59 18.76 -20.33 10.02
N SER A 60 20.03 -20.02 9.78
CA SER A 60 20.93 -19.39 10.75
C SER A 60 20.43 -18.01 11.20
N SER A 61 20.52 -17.76 12.51
CA SER A 61 19.90 -16.64 13.23
C SER A 61 20.17 -15.24 12.63
N ILE A 62 21.30 -15.00 11.96
CA ILE A 62 21.68 -13.65 11.50
C ILE A 62 21.11 -13.25 10.12
N LEU A 63 20.80 -14.21 9.26
CA LEU A 63 20.33 -13.95 7.89
C LEU A 63 18.99 -13.20 7.83
N PRO A 64 17.97 -13.52 8.67
CA PRO A 64 16.73 -12.76 8.72
C PRO A 64 16.93 -11.27 9.05
N TYR A 65 17.94 -10.94 9.87
CA TYR A 65 18.20 -9.55 10.25
C TYR A 65 18.87 -8.77 9.11
N VAL A 66 19.86 -9.34 8.43
CA VAL A 66 20.48 -8.71 7.24
C VAL A 66 19.44 -8.55 6.13
N ALA A 67 18.57 -9.55 5.97
CA ALA A 67 17.44 -9.49 5.06
C ALA A 67 16.51 -8.32 5.33
N LEU A 68 16.12 -8.13 6.60
CA LEU A 68 15.30 -7.01 7.02
C LEU A 68 15.98 -5.67 6.74
N VAL A 69 17.30 -5.55 6.95
CA VAL A 69 18.04 -4.31 6.65
C VAL A 69 18.02 -3.99 5.15
N VAL A 70 18.37 -4.94 4.29
CA VAL A 70 18.35 -4.76 2.82
C VAL A 70 16.95 -4.40 2.35
N LEU A 71 15.95 -5.05 2.94
CA LEU A 71 14.58 -4.89 2.57
C LEU A 71 14.02 -3.51 2.99
N VAL A 72 14.30 -3.06 4.21
CA VAL A 72 13.92 -1.72 4.69
C VAL A 72 14.61 -0.65 3.85
N ALA A 73 15.89 -0.86 3.53
CA ALA A 73 16.65 0.03 2.64
C ALA A 73 16.09 0.06 1.21
N GLY A 74 15.36 -0.96 0.76
CA GLY A 74 14.70 -0.99 -0.55
C GLY A 74 13.26 -0.46 -0.53
N ILE A 75 12.47 -0.79 0.49
CA ILE A 75 11.06 -0.38 0.60
C ILE A 75 10.94 1.13 0.87
N ILE A 76 11.78 1.72 1.72
CA ILE A 76 11.70 3.15 2.05
C ILE A 76 11.92 4.04 0.79
N PRO A 77 12.95 3.82 -0.04
CA PRO A 77 13.10 4.56 -1.30
C PRO A 77 11.96 4.34 -2.26
N ALA A 78 11.45 3.10 -2.36
CA ALA A 78 10.31 2.80 -3.23
C ALA A 78 9.06 3.60 -2.80
N CYS A 79 8.70 3.55 -1.51
CA CYS A 79 7.60 4.33 -0.96
C CYS A 79 7.78 5.82 -1.23
N ARG A 80 8.96 6.39 -0.95
CA ARG A 80 9.23 7.82 -1.19
C ARG A 80 9.19 8.19 -2.67
N TRP A 81 9.63 7.31 -3.57
CA TRP A 81 9.60 7.57 -5.00
C TRP A 81 8.17 7.55 -5.55
N PHE A 82 7.37 6.54 -5.18
CA PHE A 82 5.97 6.46 -5.57
C PHE A 82 5.15 7.62 -4.99
N GLU A 83 5.34 7.94 -3.71
CA GLU A 83 4.67 9.06 -3.05
C GLU A 83 5.01 10.38 -3.75
N ARG A 84 6.29 10.69 -3.98
CA ARG A 84 6.71 11.93 -4.66
C ARG A 84 6.15 12.05 -6.07
N ARG A 85 6.06 10.94 -6.80
CA ARG A 85 5.59 10.93 -8.18
C ARG A 85 4.10 11.27 -8.30
N TRP A 86 3.28 10.80 -7.38
CA TRP A 86 1.82 10.99 -7.44
C TRP A 86 1.34 12.15 -6.56
N ALA A 87 1.99 12.42 -5.42
CA ALA A 87 1.60 13.52 -4.52
C ALA A 87 1.76 14.92 -5.13
N GLY A 88 2.53 15.06 -6.20
CA GLY A 88 2.72 16.34 -6.91
C GLY A 88 1.63 16.70 -7.92
N LEU A 89 0.63 15.84 -8.15
CA LEU A 89 -0.45 16.10 -9.10
C LEU A 89 -1.43 17.14 -8.56
N SER A 90 -1.79 18.11 -9.40
CA SER A 90 -2.90 19.03 -9.13
C SER A 90 -4.25 18.30 -9.12
N ASP A 91 -5.29 18.92 -8.56
CA ASP A 91 -6.62 18.28 -8.45
C ASP A 91 -7.23 17.95 -9.82
N GLU A 92 -6.96 18.77 -10.84
CA GLU A 92 -7.39 18.52 -12.22
C GLU A 92 -6.69 17.30 -12.81
N GLU A 93 -5.36 17.21 -12.65
CA GLU A 93 -4.56 16.08 -13.13
C GLU A 93 -4.84 14.78 -12.36
N ALA A 94 -5.21 14.89 -11.09
CA ALA A 94 -5.55 13.74 -10.24
C ALA A 94 -6.79 12.99 -10.74
N SER A 95 -7.60 13.60 -11.61
CA SER A 95 -8.79 12.98 -12.23
C SER A 95 -8.65 12.70 -13.74
N ASP A 96 -7.56 13.14 -14.36
CA ASP A 96 -7.33 12.97 -15.80
C ASP A 96 -7.01 11.50 -16.17
N MET A 97 -7.72 10.99 -17.17
CA MET A 97 -7.55 9.63 -17.67
C MET A 97 -6.22 9.42 -18.42
N ALA A 98 -5.53 10.48 -18.84
CA ALA A 98 -4.20 10.38 -19.44
C ALA A 98 -3.19 9.67 -18.51
N TYR A 99 -3.32 9.87 -17.19
CA TYR A 99 -2.44 9.26 -16.19
C TYR A 99 -2.76 7.81 -15.86
N ALA A 100 -3.89 7.26 -16.34
CA ALA A 100 -4.33 5.90 -16.02
C ALA A 100 -3.32 4.83 -16.44
N SER A 101 -2.62 5.02 -17.58
CA SER A 101 -1.62 4.06 -18.06
C SER A 101 -0.36 4.05 -17.18
N ALA A 102 0.10 5.23 -16.77
CA ALA A 102 1.22 5.41 -15.86
C ALA A 102 0.91 4.86 -14.46
N PHE A 103 -0.33 5.06 -14.00
CA PHE A 103 -0.83 4.56 -12.71
C PHE A 103 -0.81 3.04 -12.65
N ARG A 104 -1.32 2.37 -13.69
CA ARG A 104 -1.31 0.90 -13.75
C ARG A 104 0.10 0.30 -13.73
N ARG A 105 1.05 0.93 -14.43
CA ARG A 105 2.46 0.50 -14.43
C ARG A 105 3.08 0.59 -13.04
N ASP A 106 2.73 1.64 -12.29
CA ASP A 106 3.26 1.86 -10.96
C ASP A 106 2.68 0.93 -9.93
N ILE A 107 1.36 0.70 -9.97
CA ILE A 107 0.72 -0.33 -9.15
C ILE A 107 1.36 -1.68 -9.43
N PHE A 108 1.50 -2.05 -10.71
CA PHE A 108 2.12 -3.31 -11.07
C PHE A 108 3.54 -3.42 -10.49
N GLY A 109 4.37 -2.39 -10.65
CA GLY A 109 5.71 -2.34 -10.08
C GLY A 109 5.72 -2.45 -8.55
N LEU A 110 4.81 -1.76 -7.87
CA LEU A 110 4.65 -1.80 -6.42
C LEU A 110 4.29 -3.21 -5.93
N TRP A 111 3.34 -3.88 -6.59
CA TRP A 111 2.93 -5.24 -6.24
C TRP A 111 4.02 -6.27 -6.55
N VAL A 112 4.71 -6.14 -7.69
CA VAL A 112 5.88 -6.95 -8.01
C VAL A 112 6.96 -6.77 -6.96
N LEU A 113 7.21 -5.55 -6.49
CA LEU A 113 8.19 -5.29 -5.43
C LEU A 113 7.73 -5.91 -4.10
N ALA A 114 6.51 -5.63 -3.66
CA ALA A 114 5.98 -6.08 -2.38
C ALA A 114 5.91 -7.61 -2.25
N ILE A 115 5.54 -8.30 -3.33
CA ILE A 115 5.50 -9.76 -3.36
C ILE A 115 6.89 -10.32 -3.68
N GLY A 116 7.55 -9.78 -4.69
CA GLY A 116 8.79 -10.30 -5.24
C GLY A 116 9.97 -10.18 -4.28
N LEU A 117 10.10 -9.11 -3.50
CA LEU A 117 11.21 -8.95 -2.54
C LEU A 117 11.30 -10.10 -1.53
N PRO A 118 10.23 -10.43 -0.76
CA PRO A 118 10.26 -11.56 0.18
C PRO A 118 10.73 -12.86 -0.45
N PHE A 119 10.21 -13.19 -1.64
CA PHE A 119 10.54 -14.43 -2.34
C PHE A 119 11.93 -14.42 -2.96
N ALA A 120 12.32 -13.31 -3.61
CA ALA A 120 13.64 -13.15 -4.22
C ALA A 120 14.73 -13.29 -3.17
N LEU A 121 14.55 -12.68 -2.00
CA LEU A 121 15.51 -12.79 -0.90
C LEU A 121 15.60 -14.22 -0.36
N THR A 122 14.45 -14.86 -0.14
CA THR A 122 14.37 -16.25 0.33
C THR A 122 15.02 -17.22 -0.67
N GLY A 123 14.75 -17.03 -1.96
CA GLY A 123 15.33 -17.81 -3.04
C GLY A 123 16.83 -17.60 -3.16
N LEU A 124 17.31 -16.36 -3.06
CA LEU A 124 18.74 -16.03 -3.08
C LEU A 124 19.47 -16.73 -1.93
N PHE A 125 18.94 -16.69 -0.71
CA PHE A 125 19.55 -17.41 0.41
C PHE A 125 19.56 -18.91 0.19
N LYS A 126 18.45 -19.48 -0.28
CA LYS A 126 18.40 -20.91 -0.58
C LYS A 126 19.43 -21.28 -1.65
N MET A 127 19.62 -20.48 -2.68
CA MET A 127 20.60 -20.74 -3.74
C MET A 127 22.05 -20.61 -3.26
N MET A 128 22.36 -19.61 -2.42
CA MET A 128 23.71 -19.39 -1.91
C MET A 128 24.15 -20.44 -0.87
N PHE A 129 23.21 -21.00 -0.10
CA PHE A 129 23.52 -21.91 1.01
C PHE A 129 23.08 -23.37 0.79
N ALA A 130 22.36 -23.67 -0.29
CA ALA A 130 22.09 -25.04 -0.72
C ALA A 130 23.10 -25.54 -1.79
N GLY A 131 24.15 -24.77 -2.05
CA GLY A 131 25.30 -25.14 -2.87
C GLY A 131 26.43 -25.72 -2.04
#